data_AF-A0A6B3FWV9-F1
#
_entry.id   AF-A0A6B3FWV9-F1
#
_cell.length_a   1.000
_cell.length_b   1.000
_cell.length_c   1.000
_cell.angle_alpha   90.00
_cell.angle_beta   90.00
_cell.angle_gamma   90.00
#
_symmetry.space_group_name_H-M   'P 1'
#
loop_
_entity.id
_entity.type
_entity.pdbx_description
1 polymer ?
#
loop_
_entity_poly.entity_id
_entity_poly.type
_entity_poly.pdbx_seq_one_letter_code
_entity_poly.pdbx_strand_id
1 'polypeptide(L)'
;LADRLNRLGVEDELVKAGARAGDGVAIGPEDNAVVFDWEPTMQAGAEMLGRRGEDHRMEAPRPAAQRRKDREAERDDAQKEYDEFDPF
;
A
#
# COMPACT_ATOMS: atom_id res chain seq x y z
N LEU A 1 6.24 -3.90 -30.75
CA LEU A 1 4.76 -4.06 -30.70
C LEU A 1 4.25 -3.74 -29.30
N ALA A 2 4.84 -4.37 -28.28
CA ALA A 2 4.60 -4.11 -26.86
C ALA A 2 4.48 -2.62 -26.49
N ASP A 3 5.50 -1.79 -26.79
CA ASP A 3 5.47 -0.34 -26.46
C ASP A 3 4.25 0.41 -26.98
N ARG A 4 3.73 0.02 -28.15
CA ARG A 4 2.54 0.64 -28.72
C ARG A 4 1.27 0.20 -27.98
N LEU A 5 1.18 -1.08 -27.61
CA LEU A 5 0.06 -1.60 -26.82
C LEU A 5 0.05 -0.99 -25.41
N ASN A 6 1.21 -0.82 -24.81
CA ASN A 6 1.36 -0.16 -23.51
C ASN A 6 0.91 1.30 -23.59
N ARG A 7 1.30 2.03 -24.65
CA ARG A 7 0.80 3.40 -24.87
C ARG A 7 -0.72 3.46 -25.07
N LEU A 8 -1.33 2.41 -25.63
CA LEU A 8 -2.77 2.30 -25.82
C LEU A 8 -3.52 1.84 -24.55
N GLY A 9 -2.82 1.52 -23.46
CA GLY A 9 -3.45 1.09 -22.21
C GLY A 9 -4.03 -0.32 -22.26
N VAL A 10 -3.59 -1.16 -23.20
CA VAL A 10 -4.11 -2.53 -23.36
C VAL A 10 -3.87 -3.37 -22.10
N GLU A 11 -2.74 -3.17 -21.41
CA GLU A 11 -2.42 -3.86 -20.16
C GLU A 11 -3.43 -3.54 -19.04
N ASP A 12 -3.78 -2.25 -18.87
CA ASP A 12 -4.76 -1.83 -17.86
C ASP A 12 -6.13 -2.46 -18.10
N GLU A 13 -6.55 -2.56 -19.36
CA GLU A 13 -7.81 -3.19 -19.73
C GLU A 13 -7.78 -4.71 -19.52
N LEU A 14 -6.67 -5.38 -19.83
CA LEU A 14 -6.50 -6.81 -19.56
C LEU A 14 -6.55 -7.11 -18.06
N VAL A 15 -5.90 -6.29 -17.23
CA VAL A 15 -5.96 -6.40 -15.76
C VAL A 15 -7.39 -6.21 -15.26
N LYS A 16 -8.12 -5.19 -15.75
CA LYS A 16 -9.52 -4.96 -15.39
C LYS A 16 -10.44 -6.10 -15.81
N ALA A 17 -10.17 -6.71 -16.96
CA ALA A 17 -10.88 -7.90 -17.45
C ALA A 17 -10.56 -9.16 -16.62
N GLY A 18 -9.58 -9.10 -15.72
CA GLY A 18 -9.19 -10.21 -14.87
C GLY A 18 -8.27 -11.23 -15.54
N ALA A 19 -7.56 -10.81 -16.60
CA ALA A 19 -6.55 -11.65 -17.23
C ALA A 19 -5.48 -12.07 -16.22
N ARG A 20 -4.98 -13.29 -16.38
CA ARG A 20 -3.93 -13.89 -15.56
C ARG A 20 -2.70 -14.15 -16.41
N ALA A 21 -1.54 -14.19 -15.74
CA ALA A 21 -0.30 -14.53 -16.42
C ALA A 21 -0.44 -15.88 -17.15
N GLY A 22 -0.07 -15.88 -18.44
CA GLY A 22 -0.23 -17.01 -19.34
C GLY A 22 -1.58 -17.08 -20.08
N ASP A 23 -2.50 -16.15 -19.86
CA ASP A 23 -3.74 -16.08 -20.65
C ASP A 23 -3.43 -15.69 -22.10
N GLY A 24 -4.02 -16.41 -23.05
CA GLY A 24 -3.87 -16.13 -24.47
C GLY A 24 -4.70 -14.91 -24.90
N VAL A 25 -4.03 -13.89 -25.45
CA VAL A 25 -4.64 -12.64 -25.92
C VAL A 25 -4.55 -12.58 -27.45
N ALA A 26 -5.70 -12.39 -28.10
CA ALA A 26 -5.80 -12.16 -29.54
C ALA A 26 -6.16 -10.71 -29.85
N ILE A 27 -5.38 -10.03 -30.68
CA ILE A 27 -5.60 -8.64 -31.08
C ILE A 27 -5.78 -8.55 -32.59
N GLY A 28 -6.96 -8.10 -33.02
CA GLY A 28 -7.31 -7.85 -34.41
C GLY A 28 -8.51 -8.68 -34.90
N PRO A 29 -8.87 -8.54 -36.19
CA PRO A 29 -9.87 -9.38 -36.86
C PRO A 29 -9.46 -10.86 -36.89
N GLU A 30 -10.42 -11.79 -36.95
CA GLU A 30 -10.15 -13.25 -36.96
C GLU A 30 -9.16 -13.69 -38.04
N ASP A 31 -9.24 -13.11 -39.24
CA ASP A 31 -8.41 -13.51 -40.39
C ASP A 31 -6.92 -13.16 -40.25
N ASN A 32 -6.56 -12.25 -39.33
CA ASN A 32 -5.19 -11.75 -39.18
C ASN A 32 -4.83 -11.32 -37.74
N ALA A 33 -5.50 -11.89 -36.74
CA ALA A 33 -5.24 -11.56 -35.35
C ALA A 33 -3.81 -11.95 -34.95
N VAL A 34 -3.19 -11.09 -34.14
CA VAL A 34 -1.93 -11.41 -33.47
C VAL A 34 -2.26 -12.04 -32.13
N VAL A 35 -1.79 -13.26 -31.90
CA VAL A 35 -2.02 -14.01 -30.66
C VAL A 35 -0.72 -14.13 -29.88
N PHE A 36 -0.76 -13.89 -28.58
CA PHE A 36 0.38 -14.05 -27.68
C PHE A 36 -0.08 -14.37 -26.25
N ASP A 37 0.83 -14.96 -25.46
CA ASP A 37 0.59 -15.22 -24.03
C ASP A 37 0.87 -13.94 -23.23
N TRP A 38 -0.09 -13.53 -22.41
CA TRP A 38 0.03 -12.30 -21.63
C TRP A 38 0.85 -12.51 -20.36
N GLU A 39 1.85 -11.67 -20.15
CA GLU A 39 2.58 -11.57 -18.89
C GLU A 39 2.39 -10.15 -18.32
N PRO A 40 1.79 -9.99 -17.13
CA PRO A 40 1.65 -8.69 -16.51
C PRO A 40 3.01 -8.11 -16.18
N THR A 41 3.18 -6.80 -16.43
CA THR A 41 4.33 -6.09 -15.89
C THR A 41 4.17 -6.08 -14.38
N MET A 42 5.00 -6.84 -13.68
CA MET A 42 5.13 -6.74 -12.23
C MET A 42 5.61 -5.33 -11.91
N GLN A 43 4.68 -4.42 -11.61
CA GLN A 43 5.04 -3.16 -10.97
C GLN A 43 5.59 -3.58 -9.62
N ALA A 44 6.93 -3.51 -9.46
CA ALA A 44 7.61 -3.84 -8.21
C ALA A 44 6.87 -3.13 -7.08
N GLY A 45 6.04 -3.90 -6.38
CA GLY A 45 4.95 -3.35 -5.58
C GLY A 45 5.58 -2.67 -4.39
N ALA A 46 5.56 -1.34 -4.39
CA ALA A 46 5.94 -0.47 -3.27
C ALA A 46 6.84 -1.17 -2.24
N GLU A 47 8.04 -1.61 -2.66
CA GLU A 47 8.98 -2.23 -1.74
C GLU A 47 9.48 -1.12 -0.82
N MET A 48 8.79 -0.96 0.30
CA MET A 48 9.05 -0.01 1.38
C MET A 48 9.58 1.34 0.90
N LEU A 49 8.68 2.24 0.50
CA LEU A 49 8.95 3.66 0.25
C LEU A 49 9.28 4.44 1.54
N GLY A 50 10.03 3.84 2.47
CA GLY A 50 10.69 4.56 3.55
C GLY A 50 11.80 5.44 2.99
N ARG A 51 12.18 6.49 3.70
CA ARG A 51 13.37 7.27 3.31
C ARG A 51 14.58 6.33 3.29
N ARG A 52 15.57 6.55 2.40
CA ARG A 52 16.81 5.77 2.45
C ARG A 52 17.40 5.87 3.87
N GLY A 53 17.63 4.71 4.50
CA GLY A 53 18.12 4.62 5.88
C GLY A 53 17.04 4.54 6.96
N GLU A 54 15.76 4.48 6.57
CA GLU A 54 14.62 4.30 7.47
C GLU A 54 14.03 2.90 7.27
N ASP A 55 13.94 2.11 8.36
CA ASP A 55 13.26 0.81 8.38
C ASP A 55 12.10 0.89 9.36
N HIS A 56 10.87 0.86 8.84
CA HIS A 56 9.64 0.95 9.64
C HIS A 56 9.50 -0.18 10.66
N ARG A 57 10.19 -1.31 10.47
CA ARG A 57 10.22 -2.39 11.46
C ARG A 57 10.96 -1.98 12.73
N MET A 58 11.79 -0.94 12.67
CA MET A 58 12.54 -0.40 13.81
C MET A 58 11.87 0.82 14.46
N GLU A 59 10.69 1.23 14.00
CA GLU A 59 9.94 2.39 14.51
C GLU A 59 9.15 2.06 15.80
N ALA A 60 9.78 1.35 16.74
CA ALA A 60 9.19 1.09 18.05
C ALA A 60 9.32 2.31 18.98
N PRO A 61 8.30 2.66 19.78
CA PRO A 61 8.41 3.73 20.77
C PRO A 61 9.55 3.43 21.76
N ARG A 62 10.48 4.38 21.93
CA ARG A 62 11.55 4.24 22.92
C ARG A 62 10.96 4.11 24.33
N PRO A 63 11.47 3.24 25.23
CA PRO A 63 10.92 3.06 26.57
C PRO A 63 10.80 4.35 27.40
N ALA A 64 11.70 5.32 27.19
CA ALA A 64 11.64 6.61 27.87
C ALA A 64 10.49 7.51 27.40
N ALA A 65 10.10 7.42 26.13
CA ALA A 65 8.96 8.16 25.58
C ALA A 65 7.64 7.56 26.11
N GLN A 66 7.57 6.21 26.21
CA GLN A 66 6.44 5.52 26.80
C GLN A 66 6.26 5.94 28.27
N ARG A 67 7.31 5.87 29.10
CA ARG A 67 7.25 6.31 30.51
C ARG A 67 6.79 7.75 30.71
N ARG A 68 7.10 8.66 29.77
CA ARG A 68 6.64 10.06 29.84
C ARG A 68 5.14 10.14 29.58
N LYS A 69 4.65 9.46 28.54
CA LYS A 69 3.23 9.37 28.22
C LYS A 69 2.43 8.72 29.34
N ASP A 70 2.92 7.63 29.91
CA ASP A 70 2.24 6.92 31.00
C ASP A 70 2.07 7.85 32.22
N ARG A 71 3.12 8.59 32.59
CA ARG A 71 3.08 9.56 33.70
C ARG A 71 2.16 10.75 33.42
N GLU A 72 2.09 11.20 32.17
CA GLU A 72 1.18 12.27 31.74
C GLU A 72 -0.27 11.79 31.84
N ALA A 73 -0.56 10.58 31.35
CA ALA A 73 -1.87 9.95 31.49
C ALA A 73 -2.29 9.79 32.96
N GLU A 74 -1.39 9.31 33.83
CA GLU A 74 -1.65 9.21 35.28
C GLU A 74 -2.02 10.57 35.91
N ARG A 75 -1.38 11.67 35.48
CA ARG A 75 -1.68 13.02 35.98
C ARG A 75 -3.02 13.54 35.47
N ASP A 76 -3.28 13.34 34.18
CA ASP A 76 -4.54 13.76 33.56
C ASP A 76 -5.71 13.01 34.17
N ASP A 77 -5.56 11.72 34.44
CA ASP A 77 -6.60 10.92 35.09
C ASP A 77 -6.83 11.35 36.54
N ALA A 78 -5.77 11.63 37.31
CA ALA A 78 -5.91 12.19 38.65
C ALA A 78 -6.58 13.58 38.66
N GLN A 79 -6.29 14.42 37.66
CA GLN A 79 -6.94 15.73 37.52
C GLN A 79 -8.42 15.58 37.17
N LYS A 80 -8.77 14.67 36.25
CA LYS A 80 -10.17 14.37 35.92
C LYS A 80 -10.94 13.85 37.12
N GLU A 81 -10.37 12.93 37.89
CA GLU A 81 -10.99 12.42 39.12
C GLU A 81 -11.23 13.53 40.15
N TYR A 82 -10.27 14.45 40.30
CA TYR A 82 -10.41 15.62 41.18
C TYR A 82 -11.53 16.57 40.69
N ASP A 83 -11.59 16.82 39.38
CA ASP A 83 -12.60 17.68 38.77
C ASP A 83 -14.00 17.04 38.83
N GLU A 84 -14.11 15.72 38.69
CA GLU A 84 -15.38 14.97 38.77
C GLU A 84 -15.88 14.81 40.21
N PHE A 85 -14.98 14.75 41.20
CA PHE A 85 -15.34 14.71 42.61
C PHE A 85 -16.01 16.00 43.12
N ASP A 86 -16.02 17.08 42.31
CA ASP A 86 -16.60 18.40 42.56
C ASP A 86 -16.44 18.90 44.01
N PRO A 87 -15.21 19.24 44.45
CA PRO A 87 -14.92 19.54 45.84
C PRO A 87 -15.46 20.89 46.37
N PHE A 88 -16.42 21.57 45.71
CA PHE A 88 -17.01 22.83 46.19
C PHE A 88 -18.50 23.01 45.86
#